data_AF-A0A8X7Q454-F1
#
_entry.id   AF-A0A8X7Q454-F1
#
_cell.length_a   1.000
_cell.length_b   1.000
_cell.length_c   1.000
_cell.angle_alpha   90.00
_cell.angle_beta   90.00
_cell.angle_gamma   90.00
#
_symmetry.space_group_name_H-M   'P 1'
#
loop_
_entity.id
_entity.type
_entity.pdbx_description
1 polymer ?
#
loop_
_entity_poly.entity_id
_entity_poly.type
_entity_poly.pdbx_seq_one_letter_code
_entity_poly.pdbx_strand_id
1 'polypeptide(L)'
;MSCKNYKEWDLAVEDFAGMDDQILPILKYSYDNLKGKHIKSCFQYCSLFPEDYLIEKEKLIDYWICERFIGENEDRERTVNQGYGIIATLVSSCLLLEEGSSISKVKMHDVVREMALGISSDFGKKKSVSCEPELG
;
A
#
# COMPACT_ATOMS: atom_id res chain seq x y z
N MET A 1 25.65 31.72 0.72
CA MET A 1 25.25 30.31 0.91
C MET A 1 24.47 30.27 2.20
N SER A 2 23.22 29.78 2.20
CA SER A 2 22.44 29.60 3.42
C SER A 2 22.44 28.12 3.79
N CYS A 3 22.89 27.79 5.01
CA CYS A 3 22.71 26.45 5.54
C CYS A 3 21.28 26.36 6.08
N LYS A 4 20.46 25.43 5.57
CA LYS A 4 19.12 25.22 6.11
C LYS A 4 19.22 24.84 7.59
N ASN A 5 18.35 25.40 8.42
CA ASN A 5 18.39 25.18 9.86
C ASN A 5 17.96 23.75 10.17
N TYR A 6 18.77 22.97 10.88
CA TYR A 6 18.49 21.56 11.15
C TYR A 6 17.14 21.39 11.87
N LYS A 7 16.86 22.28 12.84
CA LYS A 7 15.62 22.32 13.64
C LYS A 7 14.36 22.59 12.81
N GLU A 8 14.50 23.19 11.64
CA GLU A 8 13.41 23.49 10.71
C GLU A 8 13.01 22.24 9.92
N TRP A 9 13.92 21.27 9.79
CA TRP A 9 13.62 19.93 9.29
C TRP A 9 13.09 19.01 10.38
N ASP A 10 13.69 19.05 11.58
CA ASP A 10 13.25 18.22 12.72
C ASP A 10 11.76 18.46 13.03
N LEU A 11 11.32 19.72 13.10
CA LEU A 11 9.92 20.10 13.29
C LEU A 11 9.01 19.64 12.13
N ALA A 12 9.48 19.69 10.89
CA ALA A 12 8.71 19.21 9.75
C ALA A 12 8.53 17.67 9.79
N VAL A 13 9.55 16.93 10.24
CA VAL A 13 9.49 15.47 10.40
C VAL A 13 8.49 15.07 11.50
N GLU A 14 8.38 15.85 12.58
CA GLU A 14 7.35 15.64 13.61
C GLU A 14 5.93 15.89 13.06
N ASP A 15 5.72 16.95 12.28
CA ASP A 15 4.44 17.23 11.60
C ASP A 15 4.07 16.12 10.59
N PHE A 16 5.03 15.62 9.79
CA PHE A 16 4.80 14.51 8.86
C PHE A 16 4.42 13.21 9.59
N ALA A 17 5.09 12.87 10.69
CA ALA A 17 4.76 11.69 11.50
C ALA A 17 3.35 11.77 12.11
N GLY A 18 2.86 12.97 12.43
CA GLY A 18 1.47 13.22 12.84
C GLY A 18 0.46 13.23 11.68
N MET A 19 0.93 13.25 10.43
CA MET A 19 0.10 13.22 9.22
C MET A 19 -0.23 11.79 8.79
N ASP A 20 0.68 10.83 9.01
CA ASP A 20 0.43 9.40 8.76
C ASP A 20 -0.72 8.86 9.63
N ASP A 21 -0.76 9.21 10.92
CA ASP A 21 -1.87 8.87 11.83
C ASP A 21 -3.26 9.40 11.35
N GLN A 22 -3.28 10.39 10.45
CA GLN A 22 -4.51 10.94 9.84
C GLN A 22 -4.80 10.36 8.44
N ILE A 23 -3.77 10.02 7.67
CA ILE A 23 -3.89 9.48 6.30
C ILE A 23 -4.14 7.97 6.31
N LEU A 24 -3.48 7.21 7.19
CA LEU A 24 -3.63 5.76 7.29
C LEU A 24 -5.09 5.31 7.53
N PRO A 25 -5.91 5.97 8.37
CA PRO A 25 -7.34 5.66 8.50
C PRO A 25 -8.15 5.86 7.19
N ILE A 26 -7.80 6.88 6.40
CA ILE A 26 -8.50 7.20 5.12
C ILE A 26 -8.15 6.14 4.07
N LEU A 27 -6.87 5.79 3.94
CA LEU A 27 -6.43 4.69 3.06
C LEU A 27 -7.01 3.35 3.52
N LYS A 28 -7.12 3.12 4.83
CA LYS A 28 -7.72 1.91 5.38
C LYS A 28 -9.20 1.81 5.03
N TYR A 29 -9.92 2.93 4.99
CA TYR A 29 -11.30 2.95 4.49
C TYR A 29 -11.39 2.51 3.01
N SER A 30 -10.48 2.93 2.14
CA SER A 30 -10.41 2.39 0.76
C SER A 30 -10.17 0.88 0.73
N TYR A 31 -9.22 0.38 1.54
CA TYR A 31 -8.94 -1.06 1.65
C TYR A 31 -10.12 -1.86 2.24
N ASP A 32 -10.79 -1.33 3.26
CA ASP A 32 -11.92 -1.97 3.93
C ASP A 32 -13.08 -2.19 2.94
N ASN A 33 -13.33 -1.23 2.05
CA ASN A 33 -14.35 -1.29 1.00
C ASN A 33 -14.05 -2.24 -0.17
N LEU A 34 -12.83 -2.77 -0.33
CA LEU A 34 -12.52 -3.74 -1.39
C LEU A 34 -13.36 -5.02 -1.25
N LYS A 35 -14.16 -5.33 -2.27
CA LYS A 35 -15.10 -6.46 -2.26
C LYS A 35 -14.43 -7.76 -2.70
N GLY A 36 -14.19 -8.66 -1.74
CA GLY A 36 -13.72 -10.03 -2.00
C GLY A 36 -12.33 -10.31 -1.44
N LYS A 37 -12.16 -11.50 -0.84
CA LYS A 37 -10.91 -11.91 -0.20
C LYS A 37 -9.73 -11.93 -1.19
N HIS A 38 -9.96 -12.35 -2.43
CA HIS A 38 -8.92 -12.37 -3.47
C HIS A 38 -8.35 -10.97 -3.76
N ILE A 39 -9.20 -9.94 -3.89
CA ILE A 39 -8.73 -8.55 -4.13
C ILE A 39 -7.84 -8.07 -2.98
N LYS A 40 -8.24 -8.37 -1.72
CA LYS A 40 -7.45 -8.01 -0.53
C LYS A 40 -6.13 -8.79 -0.45
N SER A 41 -6.10 -10.06 -0.83
CA SER A 41 -4.86 -10.85 -0.95
C SER A 41 -3.92 -10.31 -2.04
N CYS A 42 -4.46 -9.98 -3.22
CA CYS A 42 -3.71 -9.39 -4.32
C CYS A 42 -3.09 -8.03 -3.93
N PHE A 43 -3.85 -7.17 -3.25
CA PHE A 43 -3.35 -5.93 -2.65
C PHE A 43 -2.24 -6.20 -1.64
N GLN A 44 -2.43 -7.13 -0.71
CA GLN A 44 -1.45 -7.43 0.33
C GLN A 44 -0.12 -7.91 -0.28
N TYR A 45 -0.16 -8.70 -1.34
CA TYR A 45 1.03 -9.17 -2.06
C TYR A 45 1.85 -8.03 -2.66
N CYS A 46 1.22 -6.92 -3.10
CA CYS A 46 1.93 -5.75 -3.59
C CYS A 46 2.85 -5.10 -2.53
N SER A 47 2.55 -5.24 -1.22
CA SER A 47 3.39 -4.69 -0.15
C SER A 47 4.74 -5.41 0.03
N LEU A 48 4.89 -6.60 -0.55
CA LEU A 48 6.13 -7.39 -0.52
C LEU A 48 7.21 -6.82 -1.44
N PHE A 49 6.83 -5.99 -2.42
CA PHE A 49 7.78 -5.29 -3.28
C PHE A 49 8.45 -4.12 -2.52
N PRO A 50 9.65 -3.67 -2.93
CA PRO A 50 10.28 -2.49 -2.36
C PRO A 50 9.47 -1.20 -2.58
N GLU A 51 9.83 -0.18 -1.83
CA GLU A 51 9.39 1.21 -2.05
C GLU A 51 9.72 1.67 -3.47
N ASP A 52 8.83 2.48 -4.06
CA ASP A 52 8.88 2.98 -5.46
C ASP A 52 9.03 1.92 -6.58
N TYR A 53 8.92 0.62 -6.27
CA TYR A 53 9.18 -0.45 -7.23
C TYR A 53 8.07 -0.57 -8.31
N LEU A 54 8.45 -0.35 -9.57
CA LEU A 54 7.56 -0.46 -10.74
C LEU A 54 7.35 -1.92 -11.18
N ILE A 55 6.18 -2.47 -10.88
CA ILE A 55 5.74 -3.82 -11.26
C ILE A 55 5.04 -3.79 -12.63
N GLU A 56 5.44 -4.66 -13.56
CA GLU A 56 4.70 -4.88 -14.81
C GLU A 56 3.38 -5.62 -14.55
N LYS A 57 2.27 -5.11 -15.09
CA LYS A 57 0.92 -5.61 -14.79
C LYS A 57 0.76 -7.10 -15.08
N GLU A 58 1.23 -7.57 -16.24
CA GLU A 58 1.18 -8.99 -16.64
C GLU A 58 1.92 -9.89 -15.65
N LYS A 59 3.11 -9.46 -15.21
CA LYS A 59 3.97 -10.17 -14.26
C LYS A 59 3.36 -10.20 -12.85
N LEU A 60 2.68 -9.13 -12.43
CA LEU A 60 1.92 -9.10 -11.18
C LEU A 60 0.73 -10.07 -11.21
N ILE A 61 0.04 -10.16 -12.34
CA ILE A 61 -1.06 -11.12 -12.57
C ILE A 61 -0.53 -12.56 -12.53
N ASP A 62 0.55 -12.88 -13.23
CA ASP A 62 1.16 -14.22 -13.18
C ASP A 62 1.60 -14.61 -11.75
N TYR A 63 2.10 -13.67 -10.94
CA TYR A 63 2.36 -13.94 -9.51
C TYR A 63 1.09 -14.26 -8.72
N TRP A 64 0.00 -13.51 -8.89
CA TRP A 64 -1.28 -13.81 -8.21
C TRP A 64 -1.92 -15.13 -8.66
N ILE A 65 -1.62 -15.60 -9.88
CA ILE A 65 -1.99 -16.94 -10.37
C ILE A 65 -1.13 -18.01 -9.69
N CYS A 66 0.19 -17.81 -9.59
CA CYS A 66 1.10 -18.74 -8.88
C CYS A 66 0.72 -18.92 -7.41
N GLU A 67 0.41 -17.83 -6.70
CA GLU A 67 -0.09 -17.83 -5.31
C GLU A 67 -1.56 -18.26 -5.18
N ARG A 68 -2.25 -18.53 -6.29
CA ARG A 68 -3.67 -18.96 -6.37
C ARG A 68 -4.65 -18.00 -5.69
N PHE A 69 -4.37 -16.69 -5.72
CA PHE A 69 -5.36 -15.69 -5.32
C PHE A 69 -6.48 -15.55 -6.37
N ILE A 70 -6.20 -15.92 -7.61
CA ILE A 70 -7.12 -15.89 -8.76
C ILE A 70 -6.97 -17.16 -9.62
N GLY A 71 -7.97 -17.44 -10.46
CA GLY A 71 -7.90 -18.52 -11.45
C GLY A 71 -8.22 -19.94 -10.98
N GLU A 72 -8.94 -20.10 -9.86
CA GLU A 72 -9.41 -21.42 -9.42
C GLU A 72 -10.41 -22.02 -10.44
N ASN A 73 -9.89 -22.86 -11.35
CA ASN A 73 -10.62 -23.62 -12.37
C ASN A 73 -11.13 -22.78 -13.58
N GLU A 74 -10.42 -21.72 -13.97
CA GLU A 74 -10.75 -20.90 -15.15
C GLU A 74 -9.74 -21.05 -16.31
N ASP A 75 -10.16 -20.66 -17.52
CA ASP A 75 -9.27 -20.49 -18.68
C ASP A 75 -8.25 -19.35 -18.42
N ARG A 76 -6.97 -19.52 -18.79
CA ARG A 76 -5.91 -18.51 -18.55
C ARG A 76 -6.30 -17.10 -19.02
N GLU A 77 -6.99 -16.97 -20.15
CA GLU A 77 -7.47 -15.66 -20.65
C GLU A 77 -8.45 -14.98 -19.69
N ARG A 78 -9.40 -15.73 -19.12
CA ARG A 78 -10.36 -15.20 -18.12
C ARG A 78 -9.63 -14.76 -16.86
N THR A 79 -8.70 -15.58 -16.37
CA THR A 79 -7.91 -15.27 -15.18
C THR A 79 -7.01 -14.03 -15.39
N VAL A 80 -6.41 -13.87 -16.57
CA VAL A 80 -5.65 -12.65 -16.89
C VAL A 80 -6.55 -11.43 -16.93
N ASN A 81 -7.73 -11.52 -17.56
CA ASN A 81 -8.73 -10.45 -17.56
C ASN A 81 -9.26 -10.14 -16.14
N GLN A 82 -9.45 -11.14 -15.28
CA GLN A 82 -9.76 -10.97 -13.85
C GLN A 82 -8.64 -10.20 -13.14
N GLY A 83 -7.38 -10.56 -13.37
CA GLY A 83 -6.21 -9.88 -12.82
C GLY A 83 -6.15 -8.40 -13.22
N TYR A 84 -6.41 -8.07 -14.48
CA TYR A 84 -6.52 -6.67 -14.93
C TYR A 84 -7.70 -5.93 -14.28
N GLY A 85 -8.85 -6.58 -14.08
CA GLY A 85 -9.98 -6.02 -13.34
C GLY A 85 -9.65 -5.72 -11.87
N ILE A 86 -8.84 -6.56 -11.22
CA ILE A 86 -8.32 -6.34 -9.86
C ILE A 86 -7.39 -5.13 -9.85
N ILE A 87 -6.44 -5.03 -10.78
CA ILE A 87 -5.54 -3.87 -10.89
C ILE A 87 -6.34 -2.58 -11.06
N ALA A 88 -7.32 -2.54 -11.99
CA ALA A 88 -8.19 -1.38 -12.18
C ALA A 88 -9.00 -1.02 -10.93
N THR A 89 -9.42 -2.01 -10.15
CA THR A 89 -10.11 -1.81 -8.85
C THR A 89 -9.18 -1.17 -7.81
N LEU A 90 -7.93 -1.63 -7.72
CA LEU A 90 -6.96 -1.09 -6.77
C LEU A 90 -6.51 0.33 -7.16
N VAL A 91 -6.32 0.61 -8.45
CA VAL A 91 -6.01 1.94 -8.99
C VAL A 91 -7.16 2.92 -8.72
N SER A 92 -8.41 2.56 -9.06
CA SER A 92 -9.58 3.41 -8.80
C SER A 92 -9.92 3.58 -7.31
N SER A 93 -9.34 2.77 -6.43
CA SER A 93 -9.41 2.93 -4.97
C SER A 93 -8.26 3.76 -4.38
N CYS A 94 -7.36 4.31 -5.21
CA CYS A 94 -6.11 4.98 -4.83
C CYS A 94 -5.12 4.09 -4.04
N LEU A 95 -5.17 2.78 -4.25
CA LEU A 95 -4.34 1.78 -3.56
C LEU A 95 -3.17 1.26 -4.40
N LEU A 96 -3.15 1.58 -5.70
CA LEU A 96 -2.01 1.46 -6.61
C LEU A 96 -1.98 2.71 -7.51
N LEU A 97 -0.78 3.10 -7.94
CA LEU A 97 -0.56 4.14 -8.93
C LEU A 97 -0.11 3.50 -10.25
N GLU A 98 -0.58 4.00 -11.38
CA GLU A 98 -0.15 3.56 -12.71
C GLU A 98 0.95 4.49 -13.25
N GLU A 99 1.97 3.92 -13.89
CA GLU A 99 3.13 4.69 -14.34
C GLU A 99 3.71 4.19 -15.68
N GLY A 100 4.37 5.09 -16.41
CA GLY A 100 5.00 4.83 -17.71
C GLY A 100 4.10 5.12 -18.92
N SER A 101 4.74 5.36 -20.07
CA SER A 101 4.13 5.92 -21.31
C SER A 101 3.01 5.09 -21.96
N SER A 102 2.70 3.90 -21.45
CA SER A 102 1.63 3.03 -21.94
C SER A 102 0.80 2.42 -20.81
N ILE A 103 0.92 2.95 -19.58
CA ILE A 103 0.13 2.51 -18.40
C ILE A 103 0.27 0.99 -18.17
N SER A 104 1.45 0.43 -18.49
CA SER A 104 1.73 -1.01 -18.43
C SER A 104 2.37 -1.45 -17.11
N LYS A 105 2.70 -0.50 -16.24
CA LYS A 105 3.27 -0.73 -14.91
C LYS A 105 2.42 -0.08 -13.82
N VAL A 106 2.55 -0.62 -12.61
CA VAL A 106 1.96 -0.09 -11.38
C VAL A 106 3.00 -0.07 -10.26
N LYS A 107 2.83 0.84 -9.31
CA LYS A 107 3.54 0.80 -8.02
C LYS A 107 2.57 0.96 -6.86
N MET A 108 2.97 0.43 -5.70
CA MET A 108 2.39 0.78 -4.42
C MET A 108 3.29 1.82 -3.77
N HIS A 109 2.74 2.99 -3.46
CA HIS A 109 3.52 4.04 -2.81
C HIS A 109 3.60 3.82 -1.31
N ASP A 110 4.81 3.96 -0.75
CA ASP A 110 5.11 4.63 0.52
C ASP A 110 4.04 4.40 1.62
N VAL A 111 3.19 5.38 1.91
CA VAL A 111 2.16 5.31 2.97
C VAL A 111 1.12 4.20 2.77
N VAL A 112 0.80 3.82 1.53
CA VAL A 112 -0.11 2.71 1.21
C VAL A 112 0.55 1.37 1.52
N ARG A 113 1.87 1.29 1.29
CA ARG A 113 2.70 0.13 1.63
C ARG A 113 2.85 -0.03 3.14
N GLU A 114 3.08 1.04 3.89
CA GLU A 114 3.10 1.01 5.36
C GLU A 114 1.75 0.56 5.92
N MET A 115 0.64 1.13 5.44
CA MET A 115 -0.71 0.66 5.80
C MET A 115 -0.89 -0.84 5.54
N ALA A 116 -0.50 -1.33 4.36
CA ALA A 116 -0.62 -2.73 4.00
C ALA A 116 0.18 -3.64 4.94
N LEU A 117 1.40 -3.26 5.31
CA LEU A 117 2.21 -3.99 6.27
C LEU A 117 1.58 -3.97 7.68
N GLY A 118 1.05 -2.82 8.11
CA GLY A 118 0.32 -2.66 9.38
C GLY A 118 -0.94 -3.51 9.48
N ILE A 119 -1.63 -3.76 8.37
CA ILE A 119 -2.77 -4.68 8.30
C ILE A 119 -2.33 -6.14 8.53
N SER A 120 -1.13 -6.52 8.09
CA SER A 120 -0.58 -7.89 8.27
C SER A 120 0.10 -8.13 9.61
N SER A 121 0.58 -7.10 10.29
CA SER A 121 1.21 -7.21 11.62
C SER A 121 0.22 -7.32 12.79
N ASP A 122 -1.09 -7.30 12.48
CA ASP A 122 -2.16 -6.88 13.37
C ASP A 122 -1.98 -5.40 13.83
N PHE A 123 -3.03 -4.78 14.38
CA PHE A 123 -2.92 -3.45 15.03
C PHE A 123 -2.26 -3.56 16.43
N GLY A 124 -1.23 -4.40 16.52
CA GLY A 124 -0.71 -5.03 17.74
C GLY A 124 0.35 -4.25 18.51
N LYS A 125 0.75 -3.07 18.04
CA LYS A 125 1.55 -2.12 18.83
C LYS A 125 1.03 -0.69 18.66
N LYS A 126 0.30 -0.22 19.68
CA LYS A 126 0.38 1.20 20.05
C LYS A 126 1.86 1.52 20.24
N LYS A 127 2.41 2.50 19.51
CA LYS A 127 3.63 3.17 19.96
C LYS A 127 3.29 3.75 21.33
N SER A 128 3.94 3.24 22.38
CA SER A 128 3.70 3.73 23.73
C SER A 128 4.29 5.13 23.84
N VAL A 129 3.44 6.14 23.64
CA VAL A 129 3.75 7.53 24.02
C VAL A 129 3.86 7.55 25.53
N SER A 130 5.08 7.32 26.03
CA SER A 130 5.43 7.34 27.45
C SER A 130 5.55 8.78 27.92
N CYS A 131 4.43 9.50 27.92
CA CYS A 131 4.26 10.70 28.73
C CYS A 131 4.02 10.28 30.19
N GLU A 132 5.08 9.92 30.89
CA GLU A 132 5.07 9.99 32.36
C GLU A 132 5.32 11.45 32.76
N PRO A 133 4.44 12.08 33.57
CA PRO A 133 4.58 13.46 33.97
C PRO A 133 5.59 13.63 35.12
N GLU A 134 6.17 14.83 35.19
CA GLU A 134 7.06 15.32 36.26
C GLU A 134 6.53 14.99 37.68
N LEU A 135 7.36 14.36 38.52
CA LEU A 135 7.18 14.22 39.97
C LEU A 135 8.55 14.25 40.67
N GLY A 136 8.96 15.41 41.20
CA GLY A 136 10.23 15.62 41.89
C GLY A 136 10.50 17.07 42.25
#